data_AF-A0A1I1V9G1-F1
#
_entry.id   AF-A0A1I1V9G1-F1
#
_cell.length_a   1.000
_cell.length_b   1.000
_cell.length_c   1.000
_cell.angle_alpha   90.00
_cell.angle_beta   90.00
_cell.angle_gamma   90.00
#
_symmetry.space_group_name_H-M   'P 1'
#
loop_
_entity.id
_entity.type
_entity.pdbx_description
1 polymer ?
#
loop_
_entity_poly.entity_id
_entity_poly.type
_entity_poly.pdbx_seq_one_letter_code
_entity_poly.pdbx_strand_id
1 'polypeptide(L)'
;MDKQDFQEHTRYVVTRRDESGKLRPDTIYVYRMYDDFMIVRRTNSDGRLLKLGYEDVVKIVKTVPVAKEDRFYIPDAVLEEKTWKDRTVMERYSSSPHMGK
;
A
#
# COMPACT_ATOMS: atom_id res chain seq x y z
N MET A 1 10.48 -3.30 9.41
CA MET A 1 9.76 -4.58 9.35
C MET A 1 10.30 -5.38 8.18
N ASP A 2 9.91 -6.65 8.04
CA ASP A 2 10.34 -7.52 6.95
C ASP A 2 9.16 -7.92 6.06
N LYS A 3 9.46 -8.45 4.87
CA LYS A 3 8.44 -8.95 3.92
C LYS A 3 7.46 -9.92 4.56
N GLN A 4 7.93 -10.77 5.49
CA GLN A 4 7.12 -11.81 6.14
C GLN A 4 6.01 -11.26 7.05
N ASP A 5 6.12 -10.00 7.49
CA ASP A 5 5.11 -9.34 8.32
C ASP A 5 3.86 -8.90 7.52
N PHE A 6 3.96 -8.94 6.18
CA PHE A 6 2.93 -8.43 5.28
C PHE A 6 2.34 -9.54 4.39
N GLN A 7 1.14 -9.27 3.90
CA GLN A 7 0.41 -10.12 2.98
C GLN A 7 -0.25 -9.24 1.92
N GLU A 8 -0.27 -9.75 0.68
CA GLU A 8 -1.01 -9.12 -0.40
C GLU A 8 -2.51 -9.10 -0.08
N HIS A 9 -3.23 -8.13 -0.65
CA HIS A 9 -4.66 -7.92 -0.46
C HIS A 9 -5.09 -7.77 1.01
N THR A 10 -4.23 -7.14 1.81
CA THR A 10 -4.48 -6.92 3.23
C THR A 10 -4.36 -5.44 3.56
N ARG A 11 -5.28 -4.96 4.39
CA ARG A 11 -5.27 -3.59 4.92
C ARG A 11 -4.57 -3.57 6.27
N TYR A 12 -3.61 -2.68 6.41
CA TYR A 12 -2.86 -2.47 7.63
C TYR A 12 -3.04 -1.06 8.15
N VAL A 13 -3.20 -0.94 9.46
CA VAL A 13 -2.94 0.31 10.18
C VAL A 13 -1.52 0.21 10.69
N VAL A 14 -0.65 1.10 10.24
CA VAL A 14 0.78 1.07 10.55
C VAL A 14 1.23 2.40 11.14
N THR A 15 2.33 2.37 11.88
CA THR A 15 3.15 3.57 12.11
C THR A 15 4.33 3.47 11.17
N ARG A 16 4.49 4.47 10.29
CA ARG A 16 5.62 4.57 9.38
C ARG A 16 6.44 5.81 9.64
N ARG A 17 7.70 5.79 9.22
CA ARG A 17 8.54 6.97 9.16
C ARG A 17 8.24 7.73 7.86
N ASP A 18 8.15 9.05 7.95
CA ASP A 18 8.04 9.93 6.79
C ASP A 18 9.43 10.40 6.33
N GLU A 19 9.52 11.08 5.19
CA GLU A 19 10.78 11.58 4.62
C GLU A 19 11.52 12.53 5.57
N SER A 20 10.77 13.24 6.43
CA SER A 20 11.32 14.08 7.50
C SER A 20 11.76 13.30 8.76
N GLY A 21 11.73 11.96 8.74
CA GLY A 21 12.06 11.11 9.89
C GLY A 21 10.98 11.04 10.98
N LYS A 22 9.86 11.76 10.83
CA LYS A 22 8.76 11.77 11.81
C LYS A 22 7.91 10.51 11.70
N LEU A 23 7.49 9.98 12.84
CA LEU A 23 6.55 8.87 12.91
C LEU A 23 5.13 9.36 12.65
N ARG A 24 4.44 8.72 11.72
CA ARG A 24 3.05 9.02 11.37
C ARG A 24 2.23 7.75 11.31
N PRO A 25 0.99 7.76 11.86
CA PRO A 25 0.05 6.69 11.60
C PRO A 25 -0.37 6.74 10.13
N ASP A 26 -0.46 5.58 9.50
CA ASP A 26 -0.91 5.43 8.13
C ASP A 26 -1.84 4.21 7.99
N THR A 27 -2.79 4.27 7.05
CA THR A 27 -3.64 3.11 6.75
C THR A 27 -3.45 2.71 5.31
N ILE A 28 -2.76 1.60 5.11
CA ILE A 28 -2.32 1.13 3.80
C ILE A 28 -3.06 -0.14 3.41
N TYR A 29 -3.30 -0.32 2.12
CA TYR A 29 -3.74 -1.58 1.53
C TYR A 29 -2.65 -2.09 0.60
N VAL A 30 -2.17 -3.32 0.84
CA VAL A 30 -1.07 -3.92 0.06
C VAL A 30 -1.66 -4.58 -1.18
N TYR A 31 -1.19 -4.18 -2.37
CA TYR A 31 -1.55 -4.82 -3.63
C TYR A 31 -0.61 -5.96 -3.98
N ARG A 32 0.68 -5.66 -4.00
CA ARG A 32 1.73 -6.58 -4.42
C ARG A 32 2.98 -6.36 -3.60
N MET A 33 3.70 -7.44 -3.35
CA MET A 33 4.92 -7.45 -2.56
C MET A 33 6.11 -7.90 -3.40
N TYR A 34 7.18 -7.12 -3.33
CA TYR A 34 8.50 -7.44 -3.89
C TYR A 34 9.49 -7.70 -2.76
N ASP A 35 10.74 -7.99 -3.11
CA ASP A 35 11.75 -8.33 -2.10
C ASP A 35 12.15 -7.14 -1.24
N ASP A 36 12.32 -5.96 -1.83
CA ASP A 36 12.73 -4.75 -1.10
C ASP A 36 11.57 -3.83 -0.71
N PHE A 37 10.44 -3.92 -1.42
CA PHE A 37 9.33 -2.98 -1.25
C PHE A 37 7.98 -3.63 -1.52
N MET A 38 6.92 -2.90 -1.15
CA MET A 38 5.54 -3.23 -1.46
C MET A 38 4.86 -2.09 -2.21
N ILE A 39 3.91 -2.43 -3.07
CA ILE A 39 3.01 -1.47 -3.70
C ILE A 39 1.75 -1.38 -2.85
N VAL A 40 1.48 -0.19 -2.33
CA VAL A 40 0.39 0.05 -1.39
C VAL A 40 -0.49 1.20 -1.83
N ARG A 41 -1.76 1.19 -1.42
CA ARG A 41 -2.65 2.36 -1.48
C ARG A 41 -2.89 2.91 -0.10
N ARG A 42 -2.72 4.23 0.06
CA ARG A 42 -3.19 4.92 1.26
C ARG A 42 -4.70 5.02 1.23
N THR A 43 -5.34 4.52 2.28
CA THR A 43 -6.81 4.49 2.43
C THR A 43 -7.33 5.56 3.39
N ASN A 44 -6.44 6.24 4.11
CA ASN A 44 -6.72 7.36 5.02
C ASN A 44 -6.53 8.75 4.35
N SER A 45 -6.13 8.78 3.09
CA SER A 45 -5.73 9.98 2.35
C SER A 45 -6.33 9.94 0.93
N ASP A 46 -5.73 10.70 0.03
CA ASP A 46 -5.87 10.79 -1.42
C ASP A 46 -5.97 9.49 -2.25
N GLY A 47 -5.90 8.29 -1.65
CA GLY A 47 -6.11 7.05 -2.40
C GLY A 47 -4.98 6.69 -3.37
N ARG A 48 -3.84 7.40 -3.33
CA ARG A 48 -2.71 7.21 -4.23
C ARG A 48 -2.00 5.88 -3.99
N LEU A 49 -1.38 5.37 -5.06
CA LEU A 49 -0.47 4.24 -4.99
C LEU A 49 0.94 4.71 -4.65
N LEU A 50 1.62 3.95 -3.82
CA LEU A 50 2.92 4.26 -3.28
C LEU A 50 3.79 3.00 -3.29
N LYS A 51 5.08 3.22 -3.56
CA LYS A 51 6.14 2.29 -3.23
C LYS A 51 6.49 2.53 -1.75
N LEU A 52 6.41 1.49 -0.94
CA LEU A 52 6.75 1.57 0.47
C LEU A 52 7.76 0.48 0.81
N GLY A 53 8.91 0.89 1.36
CA GLY A 53 9.90 -0.07 1.87
C GLY A 53 9.40 -0.73 3.15
N TYR A 54 9.80 -1.97 3.39
CA TYR A 54 9.46 -2.65 4.64
C TYR A 54 10.12 -1.99 5.85
N GLU A 55 11.29 -1.38 5.65
CA GLU A 55 12.02 -0.61 6.66
C GLU A 55 11.33 0.69 7.09
N ASP A 56 10.53 1.29 6.20
CA ASP A 56 9.78 2.52 6.49
C ASP A 56 8.64 2.26 7.50
N VAL A 57 8.19 1.00 7.60
CA VAL A 57 7.20 0.59 8.59
C VAL A 57 7.89 0.25 9.91
N VAL A 58 7.55 1.04 10.93
CA VAL A 58 8.08 0.91 12.28
C VAL A 58 7.25 -0.07 13.11
N LYS A 59 5.93 -0.08 12.91
CA LYS A 59 5.01 -0.95 13.64
C LYS A 59 3.73 -1.22 12.88
N ILE A 60 3.23 -2.45 12.95
CA ILE A 60 1.86 -2.79 12.57
C ILE A 60 0.97 -2.69 13.80
N VAL A 61 -0.10 -1.90 13.70
CA VAL A 61 -1.09 -1.68 14.77
C VAL A 61 -2.30 -2.58 14.58
N LYS A 62 -2.74 -2.76 13.33
CA LYS A 62 -3.90 -3.60 12.99
C LYS A 62 -3.71 -4.22 11.62
N THR A 63 -4.13 -5.48 11.49
CA THR A 63 -4.15 -6.24 10.24
C THR A 63 -5.59 -6.65 9.92
N VAL A 64 -6.05 -6.36 8.72
CA VAL A 64 -7.40 -6.67 8.24
C VAL A 64 -7.31 -7.26 6.83
N PRO A 65 -7.39 -8.59 6.70
CA PRO A 65 -7.46 -9.25 5.39
C PRO A 65 -8.68 -8.76 4.61
N VAL A 66 -8.53 -8.52 3.30
CA VAL A 66 -9.63 -8.05 2.45
C VAL A 66 -10.16 -9.21 1.60
N ALA A 67 -11.45 -9.48 1.73
CA ALA A 67 -12.15 -10.49 0.95
C ALA A 67 -12.06 -10.15 -0.54
N LYS A 68 -12.06 -11.17 -1.41
CA LYS A 68 -11.90 -11.00 -2.87
C LYS A 68 -12.87 -9.98 -3.48
N GLU A 69 -14.10 -9.95 -2.96
CA GLU A 69 -15.20 -9.09 -3.40
C GLU A 69 -14.96 -7.61 -3.07
N ASP A 70 -14.21 -7.31 -2.01
CA ASP A 70 -13.88 -5.96 -1.55
C ASP A 70 -12.49 -5.49 -2.03
N ARG A 71 -11.80 -6.29 -2.85
CA ARG A 71 -10.48 -5.94 -3.37
C ARG A 71 -10.61 -4.82 -4.39
N PHE A 72 -9.80 -3.78 -4.21
CA PHE A 72 -9.63 -2.76 -5.22
C PHE A 72 -8.99 -3.37 -6.47
N TYR A 73 -9.62 -3.16 -7.64
CA TYR A 73 -9.07 -3.62 -8.91
C TYR A 73 -8.10 -2.58 -9.48
N ILE A 74 -6.88 -3.02 -9.80
CA ILE A 74 -5.88 -2.24 -10.51
C ILE A 74 -5.24 -3.14 -11.56
N PRO A 75 -5.02 -2.67 -12.80
CA PRO A 75 -4.41 -3.51 -13.83
C PRO A 75 -3.03 -4.01 -13.41
N ASP A 76 -2.73 -5.29 -13.68
CA ASP A 76 -1.44 -5.90 -13.33
C ASP A 76 -0.24 -5.14 -13.90
N ALA A 77 -0.35 -4.57 -15.10
CA ALA A 77 0.68 -3.75 -15.74
C ALA A 77 1.15 -2.57 -14.87
N VAL A 78 0.27 -2.08 -13.99
CA VAL A 78 0.56 -1.01 -13.03
C VAL A 78 1.32 -1.55 -11.83
N LEU A 79 1.03 -2.78 -11.43
CA LEU A 79 1.63 -3.44 -10.29
C LEU A 79 2.96 -4.10 -10.65
N GLU A 80 3.33 -4.21 -11.93
CA GLU A 80 4.62 -4.74 -12.36
C GLU A 80 5.81 -3.95 -11.80
N GLU A 81 6.84 -4.67 -11.33
CA GLU A 81 8.02 -4.10 -10.69
C GLU A 81 8.71 -3.05 -11.57
N LYS A 82 8.81 -3.33 -12.87
CA LYS A 82 9.41 -2.43 -13.87
C LYS A 82 8.75 -1.04 -13.91
N THR A 83 7.47 -0.96 -13.59
CA THR A 83 6.71 0.30 -13.53
C THR A 83 7.11 1.16 -12.32
N TRP A 84 7.68 0.54 -11.28
CA TRP A 84 8.09 1.15 -10.00
C TRP A 84 9.60 1.21 -9.81
N LYS A 85 10.38 0.97 -10.87
CA LYS A 85 11.84 1.09 -10.83
C LYS A 85 12.26 2.51 -10.45
N ASP A 86 11.76 3.50 -11.18
CA ASP A 86 12.10 4.92 -10.98
C ASP A 86 10.97 5.72 -10.28
N ARG A 87 9.87 5.06 -9.89
CA ARG A 87 8.68 5.70 -9.33
C ARG A 87 8.47 5.32 -7.87
N THR A 88 8.18 6.32 -7.04
CA THR A 88 7.83 6.16 -5.63
C THR A 88 6.34 6.39 -5.37
N VAL A 89 5.68 7.19 -6.21
CA VAL A 89 4.26 7.54 -6.10
C VAL A 89 3.62 7.45 -7.49
N MET A 90 2.39 6.95 -7.56
CA MET A 90 1.57 7.04 -8.76
C MET A 90 0.19 7.59 -8.41
N GLU A 91 -0.15 8.72 -9.02
CA GLU A 91 -1.51 9.25 -9.04
C GLU A 91 -2.34 8.40 -9.99
N ARG A 92 -3.11 7.47 -9.45
CA ARG A 92 -4.09 6.71 -10.25
C ARG A 92 -5.48 6.90 -9.68
N TYR A 93 -6.39 7.30 -10.55
CA TYR A 93 -7.84 7.20 -10.34
C TYR A 93 -8.21 5.72 -10.23
N SER A 94 -8.07 5.14 -9.03
CA SER A 94 -8.65 3.83 -8.73
C SER A 94 -10.09 4.07 -8.30
N SER A 95 -11.01 4.04 -9.26
CA SER A 95 -12.45 3.98 -9.01
C SER A 95 -12.72 2.72 -8.18
N SER A 96 -13.21 2.90 -6.96
CA SER A 96 -13.67 1.79 -6.14
C SER A 96 -15.08 1.43 -6.62
N PRO A 97 -15.40 0.16 -6.93
CA PRO A 97 -16.72 -0.20 -7.45
C PRO A 97 -17.88 0.14 -6.50
N HIS A 98 -17.62 0.24 -5.19
CA HIS A 98 -18.65 0.39 -4.14
C HIS A 98 -18.61 1.69 -3.33
N MET A 99 -17.87 2.73 -3.76
CA MET A 99 -18.07 4.08 -3.23
C MET A 99 -18.40 5.04 -4.36
N GLY A 100 -19.57 4.84 -4.96
CA GLY A 100 -20.26 5.89 -5.68
C GLY A 100 -20.73 6.97 -4.69
N LYS A 101 -20.67 8.23 -5.12
CA LYS A 101 -21.57 9.25 -4.57
C LYS A 101 -23.01 8.92 -4.94
#